data_AF-A0A1I0V6E9-F1
#
_entry.id   AF-A0A1I0V6E9-F1
#
_cell.length_a   1.000
_cell.length_b   1.000
_cell.length_c   1.000
_cell.angle_alpha   90.00
_cell.angle_beta   90.00
_cell.angle_gamma   90.00
#
_symmetry.space_group_name_H-M   'P 1'
#
loop_
_entity.id
_entity.type
_entity.pdbx_description
1 polymer ?
#
loop_
_entity_poly.entity_id
_entity_poly.type
_entity_poly.pdbx_seq_one_letter_code
_entity_poly.pdbx_strand_id
1 'polypeptide(L)'
;MAKRINNQSVVGDILNQIIKTNKLESGLDQVSVIDAWKNLMGNGVNNYTRSVALRNNILYVELTSSVLREELSYGKDKIIKMINEELGKDVVKDVVLR
;
A
#
# COMPACT_ATOMS: atom_id res chain seq x y z
N MET A 1 -12.08 29.19 -42.51
CA MET A 1 -11.31 29.43 -41.26
C MET A 1 -10.89 28.08 -40.69
N ALA A 2 -9.61 27.73 -40.81
CA ALA A 2 -9.08 26.49 -40.26
C ALA A 2 -9.06 26.61 -38.72
N LYS A 3 -9.90 25.80 -38.08
CA LYS A 3 -10.00 25.70 -36.61
C LYS A 3 -8.66 25.15 -36.11
N ARG A 4 -7.80 26.01 -35.56
CA ARG A 4 -6.55 25.60 -34.88
C ARG A 4 -6.96 24.70 -33.71
N ILE A 5 -6.81 23.39 -33.88
CA ILE A 5 -6.92 22.42 -32.80
C ILE A 5 -5.73 22.69 -31.88
N ASN A 6 -6.02 23.19 -30.69
CA ASN A 6 -5.03 23.57 -29.70
C ASN A 6 -4.39 22.31 -29.08
N ASN A 7 -3.41 21.73 -29.77
CA ASN A 7 -2.66 20.55 -29.32
C ASN A 7 -1.99 20.73 -27.94
N GLN A 8 -1.81 21.96 -27.46
CA GLN A 8 -1.20 22.23 -26.16
C GLN A 8 -2.15 21.88 -24.99
N SER A 9 -3.46 22.03 -25.16
CA SER A 9 -4.45 21.67 -24.14
C SER A 9 -4.55 20.16 -23.94
N VAL A 10 -4.50 19.39 -25.03
CA VAL A 10 -4.67 17.93 -25.03
C VAL A 10 -3.55 17.22 -24.26
N VAL A 11 -2.31 17.69 -24.37
CA VAL A 11 -1.17 17.09 -23.65
C VAL A 11 -1.28 17.32 -22.14
N GLY A 12 -1.66 18.52 -21.70
CA GLY A 12 -1.86 18.83 -20.28
C GLY A 12 -2.99 17.99 -19.65
N ASP A 13 -4.09 17.80 -20.38
CA ASP A 13 -5.21 16.99 -19.93
C ASP A 13 -4.84 15.50 -19.80
N ILE A 14 -4.09 14.95 -20.77
CA ILE A 14 -3.58 13.56 -20.72
C ILE A 14 -2.62 13.37 -19.54
N LEU A 15 -1.67 14.28 -19.32
CA LEU A 15 -0.74 14.21 -18.18
C LEU A 15 -1.48 14.26 -16.85
N ASN A 16 -2.46 15.16 -16.72
CA ASN A 16 -3.29 15.26 -15.52
C ASN A 16 -4.09 13.98 -15.28
N GLN A 17 -4.62 13.36 -16.34
CA GLN A 17 -5.34 12.09 -16.24
C GLN A 17 -4.42 10.95 -15.82
N ILE A 18 -3.22 10.85 -16.38
CA ILE A 18 -2.21 9.86 -15.99
C ILE A 18 -1.82 10.02 -14.52
N ILE A 19 -1.56 11.25 -14.06
CA ILE A 19 -1.22 11.53 -12.66
C ILE A 19 -2.39 11.13 -11.73
N LYS A 20 -3.63 11.45 -12.11
CA LYS A 20 -4.82 11.07 -11.33
C LYS A 20 -4.97 9.56 -11.25
N THR A 21 -4.86 8.85 -12.38
CA THR A 21 -4.97 7.39 -12.42
C THR A 21 -3.90 6.72 -11.54
N ASN A 22 -2.64 7.14 -11.64
CA ASN A 22 -1.57 6.61 -10.79
C ASN A 22 -1.82 6.87 -9.30
N LYS A 23 -2.31 8.07 -8.95
CA LYS A 23 -2.66 8.40 -7.54
C LYS A 23 -3.82 7.54 -7.04
N LEU A 24 -4.83 7.30 -7.87
CA LEU A 24 -5.96 6.44 -7.53
C LEU A 24 -5.51 4.99 -7.31
N GLU A 25 -4.71 4.45 -8.24
CA GLU A 25 -4.13 3.11 -8.11
C GLU A 25 -3.33 2.97 -6.81
N SER A 26 -2.44 3.93 -6.52
CA SER A 26 -1.66 3.93 -5.28
C SER A 26 -2.52 4.05 -4.01
N GLY A 27 -3.66 4.75 -4.07
CA GLY A 27 -4.60 4.87 -2.96
C GLY A 27 -5.39 3.58 -2.74
N LEU A 28 -5.79 2.91 -3.82
CA LEU A 28 -6.44 1.60 -3.76
C LEU A 28 -5.49 0.55 -3.18
N ASP A 29 -4.22 0.56 -3.60
CA ASP A 29 -3.19 -0.32 -3.06
C ASP A 29 -3.01 -0.16 -1.55
N GLN A 30 -3.02 1.08 -1.06
CA GLN A 30 -2.93 1.36 0.37
C GLN A 30 -4.09 0.72 1.14
N VAL A 31 -5.32 0.90 0.66
CA VAL A 31 -6.52 0.33 1.30
C VAL A 31 -6.46 -1.20 1.27
N SER A 32 -6.17 -1.78 0.10
CA SER A 32 -6.09 -3.24 -0.05
C SER A 32 -5.02 -3.87 0.84
N VAL A 33 -3.84 -3.25 0.99
CA VAL A 33 -2.79 -3.75 1.89
C VAL A 33 -3.22 -3.69 3.36
N ILE A 34 -3.90 -2.63 3.78
CA ILE A 34 -4.40 -2.50 5.15
C ILE A 34 -5.45 -3.58 5.45
N ASP A 35 -6.35 -3.86 4.51
CA ASP A 35 -7.37 -4.89 4.67
C ASP A 35 -6.77 -6.30 4.64
N ALA A 36 -5.82 -6.56 3.74
CA ALA A 36 -5.08 -7.81 3.70
C ALA A 36 -4.35 -8.08 5.03
N TRP A 37 -3.69 -7.08 5.61
CA TRP A 37 -3.07 -7.20 6.93
C TRP A 37 -4.09 -7.65 7.99
N LYS A 38 -5.22 -6.95 8.09
CA LYS A 38 -6.25 -7.24 9.09
C LYS A 38 -6.79 -8.66 8.94
N ASN A 39 -7.02 -9.10 7.70
CA ASN A 39 -7.56 -10.44 7.42
C ASN A 39 -6.55 -11.54 7.72
N LEU A 40 -5.30 -11.38 7.28
CA LEU A 40 -4.25 -12.40 7.41
C LEU A 40 -3.74 -12.57 8.84
N MET A 41 -3.60 -11.47 9.60
CA MET A 41 -3.00 -11.50 10.93
C MET A 41 -3.96 -11.94 12.03
N GLY A 42 -5.27 -11.76 11.79
CA GLY A 42 -6.33 -12.15 12.72
C GLY A 42 -6.32 -11.37 14.03
N ASN A 43 -7.28 -11.69 14.90
CA ASN A 43 -7.56 -10.94 16.12
C ASN A 43 -6.36 -10.86 17.08
N GLY A 44 -5.56 -11.92 17.17
CA GLY A 44 -4.41 -11.99 18.08
C GLY A 44 -3.39 -10.88 17.84
N VAL A 45 -3.06 -10.60 16.59
CA VAL A 45 -2.12 -9.53 16.21
C VAL A 45 -2.82 -8.18 16.09
N ASN A 46 -4.02 -8.16 15.52
CA ASN A 46 -4.79 -6.94 15.32
C ASN A 46 -5.08 -6.21 16.64
N ASN A 47 -5.34 -6.94 17.72
CA ASN A 47 -5.58 -6.35 19.05
C ASN A 47 -4.40 -5.52 19.56
N TYR A 48 -3.18 -5.81 19.11
CA TYR A 48 -1.99 -5.05 19.46
C TYR A 48 -1.56 -4.07 18.38
N THR A 49 -2.20 -4.08 17.21
CA THR A 49 -1.87 -3.19 16.09
C THR A 49 -2.59 -1.86 16.29
N ARG A 50 -1.81 -0.79 16.50
CA ARG A 50 -2.34 0.58 16.63
C ARG A 50 -2.61 1.21 15.28
N SER A 51 -1.70 1.03 14.32
CA SER A 51 -1.84 1.62 13.00
C SER A 51 -1.15 0.78 11.93
N VAL A 52 -1.70 0.82 10.71
CA VAL A 52 -1.17 0.16 9.51
C VAL A 52 -1.21 1.16 8.38
N ALA A 53 -0.09 1.36 7.69
CA ALA A 53 -0.01 2.27 6.57
C ALA A 53 0.99 1.77 5.54
N LEU A 54 0.62 1.83 4.26
CA LEU A 54 1.54 1.58 3.15
C LEU A 54 2.06 2.92 2.62
N ARG A 55 3.39 3.10 2.55
CA ARG A 55 4.02 4.27 1.92
C ARG A 55 5.25 3.84 1.14
N ASN A 56 5.35 4.27 -0.12
CA ASN A 56 6.47 3.92 -1.01
C ASN A 56 6.77 2.42 -1.01
N ASN A 57 5.71 1.60 -1.10
CA ASN A 57 5.81 0.13 -1.07
C ASN A 57 6.35 -0.46 0.25
N ILE A 58 6.48 0.34 1.31
CA ILE A 58 6.88 -0.11 2.65
C ILE A 58 5.64 -0.13 3.54
N LEU A 59 5.40 -1.28 4.17
CA LEU A 59 4.31 -1.45 5.14
C LEU A 59 4.80 -1.03 6.53
N TYR A 60 4.24 0.05 7.05
CA TYR A 60 4.47 0.52 8.41
C TYR A 60 3.38 -0.01 9.32
N VAL A 61 3.77 -0.74 10.36
CA VAL A 61 2.85 -1.25 11.37
C VAL A 61 3.32 -0.78 12.74
N GLU A 62 2.45 -0.11 13.46
CA GLU A 62 2.70 0.28 14.84
C GLU A 62 2.05 -0.74 15.77
N LEU A 63 2.85 -1.37 16.62
CA LEU A 63 2.45 -2.40 17.56
C LEU A 63 2.64 -1.92 18.99
N THR A 64 1.62 -2.13 19.81
CA THR A 64 1.63 -1.78 21.23
C THR A 64 2.44 -2.76 22.09
N SER A 65 2.58 -4.01 21.64
CA SER A 65 3.37 -5.04 22.31
C SER A 65 4.78 -5.12 21.71
N SER A 66 5.80 -4.88 22.54
CA SER A 66 7.21 -5.02 22.15
C SER A 66 7.59 -6.48 21.88
N VAL A 67 7.03 -7.43 22.62
CA VAL A 67 7.26 -8.86 22.43
C VAL A 67 6.73 -9.32 21.07
N LEU A 68 5.48 -8.97 20.77
CA LEU A 68 4.88 -9.35 19.48
C LEU A 68 5.59 -8.68 18.30
N ARG A 69 6.02 -7.42 18.47
CA ARG A 69 6.82 -6.71 17.47
C ARG A 69 8.11 -7.45 17.16
N GLU A 70 8.81 -7.89 18.21
CA GLU A 70 10.05 -8.65 18.10
C GLU A 70 9.81 -10.00 17.40
N GLU A 71 8.80 -10.76 17.82
CA GLU A 71 8.40 -12.02 17.18
C GLU A 71 8.09 -11.85 15.68
N LEU A 72 7.27 -10.85 15.33
CA LEU A 72 6.92 -10.55 13.94
C LEU A 72 8.11 -10.04 13.14
N SER A 73 9.13 -9.45 13.78
CA SER A 73 10.32 -8.95 13.09
C SER A 73 11.13 -10.06 12.44
N TYR A 74 11.15 -11.26 13.04
CA TYR A 74 11.76 -12.46 12.46
C TYR A 74 10.99 -13.00 11.25
N GLY A 75 9.71 -12.62 11.11
CA GLY A 75 8.81 -13.11 10.07
C GLY A 75 8.53 -12.11 8.93
N LYS A 76 9.27 -11.00 8.83
CA LYS A 76 8.98 -9.92 7.85
C LYS A 76 8.87 -10.40 6.42
N ASP A 77 9.80 -11.23 5.94
CA ASP A 77 9.76 -11.75 4.57
C ASP A 77 8.51 -12.59 4.31
N LYS A 78 8.09 -13.37 5.30
CA LYS A 78 6.86 -14.16 5.23
C LYS A 78 5.62 -13.27 5.19
N ILE A 79 5.58 -12.21 6.00
CA ILE A 79 4.51 -11.21 5.99
C ILE A 79 4.39 -10.57 4.60
N ILE A 80 5.51 -10.12 4.03
CA ILE A 80 5.55 -9.51 2.69
C ILE A 80 4.97 -10.47 1.66
N LYS A 81 5.46 -11.71 1.67
CA LYS A 81 5.01 -12.75 0.75
C LYS A 81 3.51 -13.01 0.88
N MET A 82 3.01 -13.23 2.10
CA MET A 82 1.59 -13.52 2.35
C MET A 82 0.67 -12.38 1.89
N ILE A 83 1.05 -11.12 2.14
CA ILE A 83 0.25 -9.96 1.71
C ILE A 83 0.22 -9.84 0.19
N ASN A 84 1.38 -9.95 -0.46
CA ASN A 84 1.44 -9.87 -1.93
C ASN A 84 0.71 -11.04 -2.60
N GLU A 85 0.75 -12.24 -2.01
CA GLU A 85 -0.01 -13.41 -2.46
C GLU A 85 -1.52 -13.19 -2.35
N GLU A 86 -1.99 -12.68 -1.21
CA GLU A 86 -3.41 -12.34 -1.00
C GLU A 86 -3.91 -11.30 -2.02
N LEU A 87 -3.06 -10.32 -2.35
CA LEU A 87 -3.41 -9.26 -3.30
C LEU A 87 -3.20 -9.66 -4.77
N GLY A 88 -2.53 -10.78 -5.05
CA GLY A 88 -2.17 -11.21 -6.40
C GLY A 88 -1.20 -10.27 -7.13
N LYS A 89 -0.49 -9.41 -6.39
CA LYS A 89 0.45 -8.42 -6.94
C LYS A 89 1.55 -8.08 -5.95
N ASP A 90 2.69 -7.68 -6.48
CA ASP A 90 3.90 -7.39 -5.72
C ASP A 90 3.98 -5.91 -5.34
N VAL A 91 3.27 -5.54 -4.26
CA VAL A 91 3.10 -4.15 -3.81
C VAL A 91 3.92 -3.84 -2.56
N VAL A 92 4.04 -4.78 -1.62
CA VAL A 92 4.83 -4.61 -0.40
C VAL A 92 6.26 -5.09 -0.67
N LYS A 93 7.26 -4.25 -0.40
CA LYS A 93 8.68 -4.55 -0.60
C LYS A 93 9.47 -4.67 0.70
N ASP A 94 8.99 -4.01 1.75
CA ASP A 94 9.58 -4.06 3.08
C ASP A 94 8.50 -3.84 4.14
N VAL A 95 8.79 -4.26 5.38
CA VAL A 95 7.92 -4.10 6.54
C VAL A 95 8.71 -3.46 7.69
N VAL A 96 8.20 -2.34 8.19
CA VAL A 96 8.75 -1.62 9.33
C VAL A 96 7.77 -1.75 10.50
N LEU A 97 8.19 -2.47 11.52
CA LEU A 97 7.44 -2.68 12.76
C LEU A 97 7.92 -1.68 13.81
N ARG A 98 7.01 -0.89 14.38
CA ARG A 98 7.29 0.20 15.34
C ARG A 98 6.52 0.08 16.63
#